data_AF-A0A661F6G1-F1
#
_entry.id   AF-A0A661F6G1-F1
#
_cell.length_a   1.000
_cell.length_b   1.000
_cell.length_c   1.000
_cell.angle_alpha   90.00
_cell.angle_beta   90.00
_cell.angle_gamma   90.00
#
_symmetry.space_group_name_H-M   'P 1'
#
loop_
_entity.id
_entity.type
_entity.pdbx_description
1 polymer ?
#
loop_
_entity_poly.entity_id
_entity_poly.type
_entity_poly.pdbx_seq_one_letter_code
_entity_poly.pdbx_strand_id
1 'polypeptide(L)'
;MPNYKAPLRDMQFVYHELLAAENINQLPGMDEFSPDIINAVLEEASKICEELLFPLNRTGDEEGCHFEEGKVTVPKGFDEAYQQYKIAGWPSLMASQEFGGQGFPHSLYMLFGEMLCSSNLSFAMYPELTYGACNAISRFGSDEVKQKFMPKMIEGEWSGTMCLTEP
;
A
#
# COMPACT_ATOMS: atom_id res chain seq x y z
N MET A 1 -26.38 -5.36 -2.13
CA MET A 1 -25.11 -5.13 -2.88
C MET A 1 -24.03 -5.91 -2.18
N PRO A 2 -23.01 -6.42 -2.89
CA PRO A 2 -21.84 -6.96 -2.22
C PRO A 2 -21.24 -5.89 -1.32
N ASN A 3 -20.69 -6.29 -0.17
CA ASN A 3 -20.07 -5.41 0.82
C ASN A 3 -18.75 -6.06 1.26
N TYR A 4 -17.70 -5.26 1.41
CA TYR A 4 -16.46 -5.67 2.05
C TYR A 4 -16.42 -5.06 3.44
N LYS A 5 -16.06 -5.88 4.43
CA LYS A 5 -15.81 -5.42 5.81
C LYS A 5 -14.44 -5.95 6.20
N ALA A 6 -13.52 -5.06 6.55
CA ALA A 6 -12.20 -5.46 7.00
C ALA A 6 -12.33 -6.28 8.31
N PRO A 7 -11.65 -7.43 8.43
CA PRO A 7 -11.77 -8.30 9.60
C PRO A 7 -10.90 -7.80 10.76
N LEU A 8 -11.06 -6.53 11.16
CA LEU A 8 -10.19 -5.86 12.14
C LEU A 8 -10.02 -6.63 13.44
N ARG A 9 -11.09 -7.23 13.97
CA ARG A 9 -11.00 -8.00 15.22
C ARG A 9 -10.06 -9.20 15.09
N ASP A 10 -10.09 -9.88 13.94
CA ASP A 10 -9.23 -11.03 13.67
C ASP A 10 -7.78 -10.59 13.41
N MET A 11 -7.59 -9.51 12.64
CA MET A 11 -6.27 -8.92 12.44
C MET A 11 -5.62 -8.47 13.75
N GLN A 12 -6.39 -7.85 14.65
CA GLN A 12 -5.95 -7.48 16.00
C GLN A 12 -5.66 -8.69 16.87
N PHE A 13 -6.45 -9.76 16.78
CA PHE A 13 -6.15 -11.03 17.45
C PHE A 13 -4.79 -11.57 16.98
N VAL A 14 -4.58 -11.65 15.67
CA VAL A 14 -3.34 -12.17 15.09
C VAL A 14 -2.15 -11.31 15.54
N TYR A 15 -2.28 -9.99 15.45
CA TYR A 15 -1.18 -9.07 15.76
C TYR A 15 -0.83 -9.05 17.27
N HIS A 16 -1.82 -8.85 18.13
CA HIS A 16 -1.60 -8.62 19.56
C HIS A 16 -1.55 -9.92 20.37
N GLU A 17 -2.43 -10.87 20.08
CA GLU A 17 -2.62 -12.06 20.93
C GLU A 17 -1.81 -13.26 20.44
N LEU A 18 -1.81 -13.52 19.13
CA LEU A 18 -1.10 -14.68 18.55
C LEU A 18 0.40 -14.41 18.36
N LEU A 19 0.74 -13.29 17.74
CA LEU A 19 2.13 -12.91 17.46
C LEU A 19 2.78 -12.15 18.63
N ALA A 20 2.00 -11.70 19.62
CA ALA A 20 2.47 -10.88 20.73
C ALA A 20 3.26 -9.64 20.26
N ALA A 21 2.87 -9.05 19.12
CA ALA A 21 3.55 -7.91 18.51
C ALA A 21 3.24 -6.57 19.21
N GLU A 22 2.53 -6.59 20.33
CA GLU A 22 2.30 -5.42 21.18
C GLU A 22 3.60 -4.79 21.72
N ASN A 23 4.67 -5.57 21.80
CA ASN A 23 6.01 -5.13 22.23
C ASN A 23 6.88 -4.65 21.07
N ILE A 24 6.31 -4.38 19.88
CA ILE A 24 7.08 -3.97 18.71
C ILE A 24 7.89 -2.70 18.96
N ASN A 25 7.40 -1.82 19.83
CA ASN A 25 8.10 -0.60 20.26
C ASN A 25 9.39 -0.85 21.05
N GLN A 26 9.64 -2.08 21.50
CA GLN A 26 10.90 -2.46 22.15
C GLN A 26 11.99 -2.82 21.12
N LEU A 27 11.65 -2.94 19.84
CA LEU A 27 12.61 -3.19 18.78
C LEU A 27 13.33 -1.90 18.37
N PRO A 28 14.61 -1.96 17.97
CA PRO A 28 15.35 -0.77 17.55
C PRO A 28 14.66 -0.02 16.41
N GLY A 29 14.41 1.27 16.60
CA GLY A 29 13.80 2.14 15.60
C GLY A 29 12.28 1.98 15.48
N MET A 30 11.63 1.32 16.43
CA MET A 30 10.18 1.12 16.47
C MET A 30 9.51 1.82 17.66
N ASP A 31 10.27 2.60 18.43
CA ASP A 31 9.89 3.19 19.72
C ASP A 31 8.56 3.99 19.66
N GLU A 32 8.25 4.54 18.49
CA GLU A 32 7.06 5.35 18.23
C GLU A 32 5.79 4.54 17.89
N PHE A 33 5.89 3.24 17.62
CA PHE A 33 4.75 2.41 17.20
C PHE A 33 4.10 1.67 18.36
N SER A 34 3.28 2.39 19.13
CA SER A 34 2.47 1.77 20.20
C SER A 34 1.30 0.94 19.63
N PRO A 35 0.77 -0.03 20.40
CA PRO A 35 -0.43 -0.79 20.00
C PRO A 35 -1.62 0.10 19.61
N ASP A 36 -1.79 1.25 20.28
CA ASP A 36 -2.87 2.21 19.97
C ASP A 36 -2.67 2.87 18.60
N ILE A 37 -1.43 3.23 18.25
CA ILE A 37 -1.09 3.79 16.94
C ILE A 37 -1.33 2.74 15.84
N ILE A 38 -0.89 1.50 16.08
CA ILE A 38 -1.13 0.37 15.15
C ILE A 38 -2.64 0.19 14.92
N ASN A 39 -3.44 0.15 15.98
CA ASN A 39 -4.89 -0.02 15.88
C ASN A 39 -5.56 1.14 15.14
N ALA A 40 -5.17 2.39 15.43
CA ALA A 40 -5.70 3.55 14.74
C ALA A 40 -5.41 3.52 13.23
N VAL A 41 -4.20 3.11 12.84
CA VAL A 41 -3.85 2.97 11.41
C VAL A 41 -4.66 1.86 10.75
N LEU A 42 -4.85 0.71 11.41
CA LEU A 42 -5.70 -0.36 10.87
C LEU A 42 -7.16 0.08 10.70
N GLU A 43 -7.69 0.88 11.62
CA GLU A 43 -9.04 1.44 11.52
C GLU A 43 -9.15 2.40 10.32
N GLU A 44 -8.21 3.32 10.12
CA GLU A 44 -8.22 4.20 8.95
C GLU A 44 -8.00 3.44 7.63
N ALA A 45 -7.14 2.42 7.63
CA ALA A 45 -6.94 1.51 6.52
C ALA A 45 -8.22 0.73 6.16
N SER A 46 -9.04 0.37 7.16
CA SER A 46 -10.33 -0.26 6.88
C SER A 46 -11.27 0.67 6.14
N LYS A 47 -11.32 1.96 6.52
CA LYS A 47 -12.21 2.94 5.91
C LYS A 47 -11.87 3.17 4.44
N ILE A 48 -10.58 3.33 4.10
CA ILE A 48 -10.20 3.52 2.70
C ILE A 48 -10.54 2.27 1.85
N CYS A 49 -10.32 1.07 2.39
CA CYS A 49 -10.67 -0.17 1.68
C CYS A 49 -12.18 -0.34 1.50
N GLU A 50 -12.97 -0.07 2.55
CA GLU A 50 -14.44 -0.26 2.53
C GLU A 50 -15.18 0.83 1.75
N GLU A 51 -14.78 2.10 1.92
CA GLU A 51 -15.54 3.25 1.42
C GLU A 51 -15.02 3.79 0.09
N LEU A 52 -13.71 3.66 -0.18
CA LEU A 52 -13.11 4.18 -1.41
C LEU A 52 -12.84 3.06 -2.44
N LEU A 53 -12.16 1.99 -2.04
CA LEU A 53 -11.63 1.01 -3.00
C LEU A 53 -12.64 -0.07 -3.40
N PHE A 54 -13.33 -0.65 -2.43
CA PHE A 54 -14.28 -1.73 -2.70
C PHE A 54 -15.43 -1.35 -3.65
N PRO A 55 -16.03 -0.14 -3.56
CA PRO A 55 -17.05 0.29 -4.51
C PRO A 55 -16.57 0.31 -5.98
N LEU A 56 -15.26 0.50 -6.20
CA LEU A 56 -14.65 0.54 -7.52
C LEU A 56 -14.25 -0.83 -8.06
N ASN A 57 -14.28 -1.89 -7.24
CA ASN A 57 -13.80 -3.22 -7.63
C ASN A 57 -14.61 -3.79 -8.80
N ARG A 58 -15.93 -3.74 -8.70
CA ARG A 58 -16.82 -4.26 -9.75
C ARG A 58 -16.72 -3.45 -11.04
N THR A 59 -16.77 -2.13 -10.96
CA THR A 59 -16.69 -1.28 -12.16
C THR A 59 -15.31 -1.36 -12.81
N GLY A 60 -14.25 -1.55 -12.01
CA GLY A 60 -12.90 -1.80 -12.50
C GLY A 60 -12.80 -3.06 -13.36
N ASP A 61 -13.47 -4.15 -12.96
CA ASP A 61 -13.56 -5.39 -13.73
C ASP A 61 -14.42 -5.23 -15.00
N GLU A 62 -15.59 -4.60 -14.88
CA GLU A 62 -16.54 -4.43 -16.00
C GLU A 62 -15.99 -3.50 -17.10
N GLU A 63 -15.21 -2.47 -16.75
CA GLU A 63 -14.63 -1.50 -17.70
C GLU A 63 -13.25 -1.96 -18.23
N GLY A 64 -12.37 -2.42 -17.33
CA GLY A 64 -10.99 -2.74 -17.65
C GLY A 64 -10.13 -1.54 -18.09
N CYS A 65 -8.88 -1.81 -18.45
CA CYS A 65 -8.00 -0.79 -19.03
C CYS A 65 -8.18 -0.76 -20.56
N HIS A 66 -8.13 0.44 -21.13
CA HIS A 66 -8.12 0.66 -22.58
C HIS A 66 -6.76 1.11 -23.06
N PHE A 67 -6.32 0.62 -24.21
CA PHE A 67 -5.06 1.00 -24.84
C PHE A 67 -5.32 1.59 -26.23
N GLU A 68 -4.91 2.84 -26.42
CA GLU A 68 -5.05 3.56 -27.69
C GLU A 68 -3.82 4.45 -27.90
N GLU A 69 -3.20 4.37 -29.09
CA GLU A 69 -2.06 5.21 -29.50
C GLU A 69 -0.91 5.31 -28.49
N GLY A 70 -0.56 4.20 -27.82
CA GLY A 70 0.53 4.17 -26.84
C GLY A 70 0.15 4.66 -25.44
N LYS A 71 -1.11 5.06 -25.24
CA LYS A 71 -1.65 5.49 -23.95
C LYS A 71 -2.58 4.43 -23.37
N VAL A 72 -2.38 4.12 -22.09
CA VAL A 72 -3.33 3.33 -21.30
C VAL A 72 -4.25 4.29 -20.54
N THR A 73 -5.55 4.04 -20.60
CA THR A 73 -6.56 4.69 -19.76
C THR A 73 -7.09 3.65 -18.78
N VAL A 74 -7.11 3.99 -17.49
CA VAL A 74 -7.58 3.13 -16.40
C VAL A 74 -9.10 3.22 -16.24
N PRO A 75 -9.75 2.25 -15.55
CA PRO A 75 -11.17 2.34 -15.24
C PRO A 75 -11.55 3.64 -14.54
N LYS A 76 -12.77 4.10 -14.77
CA LYS A 76 -13.30 5.30 -14.14
C LYS A 76 -13.22 5.22 -12.61
N GLY A 77 -12.72 6.28 -11.98
CA GLY A 77 -12.59 6.40 -10.52
C GLY A 77 -11.24 5.93 -9.98
N PHE A 78 -10.45 5.15 -10.74
CA PHE A 78 -9.13 4.70 -10.27
C PHE A 78 -8.15 5.86 -10.12
N ASP A 79 -8.13 6.81 -11.05
CA ASP A 79 -7.25 7.99 -10.96
C ASP A 79 -7.58 8.83 -9.71
N GLU A 80 -8.86 9.11 -9.47
CA GLU A 80 -9.31 9.88 -8.31
C GLU A 80 -9.05 9.13 -6.99
N ALA A 81 -9.27 7.81 -6.96
CA ALA A 81 -8.97 6.99 -5.80
C ALA A 81 -7.47 6.93 -5.52
N TYR A 82 -6.64 6.84 -6.56
CA TYR A 82 -5.18 6.85 -6.41
C TYR A 82 -4.68 8.20 -5.89
N GLN A 83 -5.23 9.32 -6.34
CA GLN A 83 -4.87 10.63 -5.76
C GLN A 83 -5.25 10.73 -4.29
N GLN A 84 -6.44 10.26 -3.88
CA GLN A 84 -6.83 10.24 -2.47
C GLN A 84 -5.92 9.32 -1.65
N TYR A 85 -5.63 8.12 -2.15
CA TYR A 85 -4.70 7.17 -1.56
C TYR A 85 -3.30 7.81 -1.34
N LYS A 86 -2.80 8.51 -2.35
CA LYS A 86 -1.53 9.23 -2.32
C LYS A 86 -1.51 10.37 -1.30
N ILE A 87 -2.53 11.24 -1.32
CA ILE A 87 -2.64 12.39 -0.42
C ILE A 87 -2.74 11.95 1.04
N ALA A 88 -3.41 10.83 1.32
CA ALA A 88 -3.49 10.25 2.65
C ALA A 88 -2.17 9.59 3.11
N GLY A 89 -1.14 9.55 2.26
CA GLY A 89 0.20 9.06 2.62
C GLY A 89 0.35 7.54 2.60
N TRP A 90 -0.65 6.79 2.13
CA TRP A 90 -0.59 5.32 2.12
C TRP A 90 0.58 4.71 1.33
N PRO A 91 1.04 5.28 0.19
CA PRO A 91 2.22 4.75 -0.50
C PRO A 91 3.50 4.77 0.35
N SER A 92 3.61 5.70 1.30
CA SER A 92 4.81 5.92 2.10
C SER A 92 4.83 5.20 3.43
N LEU A 93 3.74 4.49 3.78
CA LEU A 93 3.47 3.96 5.12
C LEU A 93 4.66 3.20 5.72
N MET A 94 5.19 2.22 5.01
CA MET A 94 6.29 1.36 5.50
C MET A 94 7.67 1.79 5.00
N ALA A 95 7.74 2.82 4.17
CA ALA A 95 9.00 3.22 3.55
C ALA A 95 9.95 3.88 4.56
N SER A 96 11.25 3.86 4.26
CA SER A 96 12.26 4.50 5.12
C SER A 96 12.04 6.02 5.21
N GLN A 97 12.13 6.55 6.44
CA GLN A 97 12.08 7.98 6.71
C GLN A 97 13.17 8.77 5.97
N GLU A 98 14.33 8.15 5.67
CA GLU A 98 15.40 8.77 4.87
C GLU A 98 14.91 9.30 3.51
N PHE A 99 13.93 8.61 2.91
CA PHE A 99 13.40 8.94 1.59
C PHE A 99 11.96 9.47 1.66
N GLY A 100 11.53 9.96 2.82
CA GLY A 100 10.18 10.53 3.03
C GLY A 100 9.09 9.52 3.39
N GLY A 101 9.47 8.30 3.77
CA GLY A 101 8.55 7.30 4.31
C GLY A 101 8.13 7.57 5.75
N GLN A 102 7.11 6.84 6.22
CA GLN A 102 6.62 6.95 7.60
C GLN A 102 7.28 5.94 8.55
N GLY A 103 7.94 4.90 8.03
CA GLY A 103 8.72 3.94 8.83
C GLY A 103 7.89 2.88 9.56
N PHE A 104 6.59 2.74 9.26
CA PHE A 104 5.76 1.76 9.95
C PHE A 104 6.26 0.31 9.78
N PRO A 105 6.02 -0.55 10.77
CA PRO A 105 6.45 -1.93 10.70
C PRO A 105 5.83 -2.70 9.53
N HIS A 106 6.64 -3.54 8.88
CA HIS A 106 6.16 -4.41 7.80
C HIS A 106 5.03 -5.35 8.26
N SER A 107 5.01 -5.75 9.53
CA SER A 107 3.93 -6.58 10.09
C SER A 107 2.56 -5.88 10.05
N LEU A 108 2.51 -4.56 10.26
CA LEU A 108 1.29 -3.77 10.09
C LEU A 108 0.89 -3.73 8.61
N TYR A 109 1.86 -3.50 7.73
CA TYR A 109 1.60 -3.43 6.29
C TYR A 109 1.00 -4.73 5.75
N MET A 110 1.43 -5.90 6.24
CA MET A 110 0.84 -7.18 5.81
C MET A 110 -0.68 -7.21 6.01
N LEU A 111 -1.18 -6.70 7.13
CA LEU A 111 -2.61 -6.62 7.42
C LEU A 111 -3.30 -5.63 6.48
N PHE A 112 -2.69 -4.47 6.24
CA PHE A 112 -3.23 -3.49 5.32
C PHE A 112 -3.24 -3.99 3.86
N GLY A 113 -2.16 -4.63 3.40
CA GLY A 113 -2.05 -5.22 2.07
C GLY A 113 -3.11 -6.30 1.84
N GLU A 114 -3.45 -7.10 2.87
CA GLU A 114 -4.60 -8.01 2.81
C GLU A 114 -5.91 -7.25 2.57
N MET A 115 -6.13 -6.12 3.26
CA MET A 115 -7.32 -5.30 3.05
C MET A 115 -7.37 -4.68 1.65
N LEU A 116 -6.24 -4.20 1.13
CA LEU A 116 -6.14 -3.65 -0.23
C LEU A 116 -6.50 -4.72 -1.26
N CYS A 117 -5.85 -5.89 -1.18
CA CYS A 117 -6.08 -6.99 -2.11
C CYS A 117 -7.53 -7.50 -2.03
N SER A 118 -8.10 -7.58 -0.83
CA SER A 118 -9.47 -8.06 -0.62
C SER A 118 -10.54 -7.07 -1.08
N SER A 119 -10.28 -5.76 -0.92
CA SER A 119 -11.21 -4.71 -1.35
C SER A 119 -11.16 -4.50 -2.86
N ASN A 120 -9.96 -4.39 -3.45
CA ASN A 120 -9.78 -4.17 -4.88
C ASN A 120 -8.37 -4.57 -5.32
N LEU A 121 -8.20 -5.84 -5.71
CA LEU A 121 -6.89 -6.39 -6.12
C LEU A 121 -6.29 -5.65 -7.33
N SER A 122 -7.10 -5.31 -8.33
CA SER A 122 -6.59 -4.63 -9.54
C SER A 122 -6.08 -3.23 -9.23
N PHE A 123 -6.74 -2.49 -8.34
CA PHE A 123 -6.21 -1.24 -7.80
C PHE A 123 -4.96 -1.46 -6.94
N ALA A 124 -4.95 -2.46 -6.06
CA ALA A 124 -3.84 -2.73 -5.14
C ALA A 124 -2.51 -2.97 -5.89
N MET A 125 -2.55 -3.52 -7.11
CA MET A 125 -1.33 -3.75 -7.90
C MET A 125 -0.54 -2.49 -8.22
N TYR A 126 -1.17 -1.32 -8.37
CA TYR A 126 -0.45 -0.08 -8.70
C TYR A 126 0.57 0.31 -7.59
N PRO A 127 0.17 0.49 -6.32
CA PRO A 127 1.11 0.76 -5.24
C PRO A 127 1.99 -0.45 -4.89
N GLU A 128 1.47 -1.68 -4.92
CA GLU A 128 2.23 -2.88 -4.53
C GLU A 128 3.41 -3.18 -5.47
N LEU A 129 3.21 -3.07 -6.79
CA LEU A 129 4.29 -3.24 -7.76
C LEU A 129 5.36 -2.14 -7.60
N THR A 130 4.91 -0.93 -7.27
CA THR A 130 5.80 0.20 -6.97
C THR A 130 6.63 -0.08 -5.73
N TYR A 131 6.01 -0.59 -4.66
CA TYR A 131 6.70 -1.01 -3.44
C TYR A 131 7.77 -2.08 -3.74
N GLY A 132 7.44 -3.11 -4.51
CA GLY A 132 8.40 -4.13 -4.93
C GLY A 132 9.60 -3.55 -5.68
N ALA A 133 9.35 -2.62 -6.61
CA ALA A 133 10.41 -1.91 -7.33
C ALA A 133 11.27 -1.03 -6.39
N CYS A 134 10.66 -0.31 -5.45
CA CYS A 134 11.38 0.46 -4.42
C CYS A 134 12.28 -0.43 -3.57
N ASN A 135 11.82 -1.62 -3.19
CA ASN A 135 12.60 -2.56 -2.39
C ASN A 135 13.86 -3.01 -3.16
N ALA A 136 13.71 -3.36 -4.44
CA ALA A 136 14.85 -3.69 -5.31
C ALA A 136 15.86 -2.53 -5.42
N ILE A 137 15.38 -1.30 -5.63
CA ILE A 137 16.25 -0.11 -5.69
C ILE A 137 16.93 0.15 -4.35
N SER A 138 16.21 0.06 -3.24
CA SER A 138 16.75 0.29 -1.90
C SER A 138 17.89 -0.69 -1.60
N ARG A 139 17.73 -1.96 -2.00
CA ARG A 139 18.71 -3.01 -1.72
C ARG A 139 19.92 -2.99 -2.66
N PHE A 140 19.72 -2.76 -3.95
CA PHE A 140 20.74 -2.97 -4.97
C PHE A 140 21.15 -1.71 -5.75
N GLY A 141 20.40 -0.62 -5.63
CA GLY A 141 20.74 0.65 -6.26
C GLY A 141 21.97 1.29 -5.65
N SER A 142 22.70 2.08 -6.45
CA SER A 142 23.68 3.03 -5.91
C SER A 142 22.97 4.17 -5.18
N ASP A 143 23.69 4.93 -4.37
CA ASP A 143 23.11 6.09 -3.67
C ASP A 143 22.52 7.11 -4.64
N GLU A 144 23.15 7.32 -5.80
CA GLU A 144 22.61 8.17 -6.87
C GLU A 144 21.25 7.66 -7.38
N VAL A 145 21.11 6.34 -7.60
CA VAL A 145 19.85 5.73 -8.04
C VAL A 145 18.78 5.86 -6.95
N LYS A 146 19.12 5.57 -5.69
CA LYS A 146 18.18 5.68 -4.57
C LYS A 146 17.65 7.11 -4.43
N GLN A 147 18.54 8.10 -4.39
CA GLN A 147 18.17 9.51 -4.23
C GLN A 147 17.36 10.04 -5.41
N LYS A 148 17.60 9.54 -6.62
CA LYS A 148 16.85 9.97 -7.81
C LYS A 148 15.43 9.42 -7.85
N PHE A 149 15.23 8.15 -7.50
CA PHE A 149 13.96 7.46 -7.74
C PHE A 149 13.11 7.28 -6.49
N MET A 150 13.71 6.93 -5.35
CA MET A 150 12.94 6.52 -4.16
C MET A 150 12.00 7.62 -3.64
N PRO A 151 12.38 8.91 -3.52
CA PRO A 151 11.48 9.92 -2.96
C PRO A 151 10.15 10.02 -3.72
N LYS A 152 10.20 10.09 -5.05
CA LYS A 152 9.00 10.20 -5.90
C LYS A 152 8.18 8.92 -5.96
N MET A 153 8.83 7.75 -5.85
CA MET A 153 8.09 6.48 -5.79
C MET A 153 7.41 6.27 -4.43
N ILE A 154 8.07 6.66 -3.34
CA ILE A 154 7.53 6.60 -1.97
C ILE A 154 6.39 7.59 -1.77
N GLU A 155 6.47 8.77 -2.37
CA GLU A 155 5.34 9.72 -2.41
C GLU A 155 4.18 9.21 -3.29
N GLY A 156 4.42 8.19 -4.12
CA GLY A 156 3.43 7.68 -5.08
C GLY A 156 3.26 8.53 -6.33
N GLU A 157 4.18 9.47 -6.62
CA GLU A 157 4.21 10.25 -7.86
C GLU A 157 4.65 9.38 -9.05
N TRP A 158 5.64 8.51 -8.83
CA TRP A 158 6.15 7.58 -9.82
C TRP A 158 5.80 6.15 -9.45
N SER A 159 5.29 5.37 -10.41
CA SER A 159 5.09 3.95 -10.23
C SER A 159 6.31 3.13 -10.64
N GLY A 160 6.34 1.87 -10.22
CA GLY A 160 7.37 0.89 -10.61
C GLY A 160 6.77 -0.46 -10.95
N THR A 161 7.49 -1.24 -11.74
CA THR A 161 7.11 -2.62 -12.09
C THR A 161 8.35 -3.45 -12.46
N MET A 162 8.17 -4.76 -12.63
CA MET A 162 9.19 -5.71 -13.04
C MET A 162 8.86 -6.28 -14.43
N CYS A 163 9.74 -6.03 -15.41
CA CYS A 163 9.60 -6.56 -16.76
C CYS A 163 10.53 -7.78 -16.92
N LEU A 164 10.01 -9.00 -16.70
CA LEU A 164 10.82 -10.22 -16.59
C LEU A 164 10.60 -11.22 -17.73
N THR A 165 9.36 -11.35 -18.20
CA THR A 165 8.96 -12.38 -19.18
C THR A 165 9.04 -11.86 -20.62
N GLU A 166 9.40 -12.74 -21.54
CA GLU A 166 9.43 -12.52 -23.00
C GLU A 166 8.45 -13.48 -23.72
N PRO A 167 8.02 -13.20 -24.97
CA PRO A 167 7.03 -13.99 -25.72
C PRO A 167 7.37 -15.47 -25.94
#